data_AF-A0A4U1I242-F1
#
_entry.id   AF-A0A4U1I242-F1
#
_cell.length_a   1.000
_cell.length_b   1.000
_cell.length_c   1.000
_cell.angle_alpha   90.00
_cell.angle_beta   90.00
_cell.angle_gamma   90.00
#
_symmetry.space_group_name_H-M   'P 1'
#
loop_
_entity.id
_entity.type
_entity.pdbx_description
1 polymer ?
#
loop_
_entity_poly.entity_id
_entity_poly.type
_entity_poly.pdbx_seq_one_letter_code
_entity_poly.pdbx_strand_id
1 'polypeptide(L)'
;MRGNAATADDCGDGVPLPIRQASKGRGDACLRYAAGLVCRVIAAAGMPPAWLAALLILIALPGAPAFGAEIASLQVEPGVPVEQHYGAMTLRFLVQKQVAAVNVSVFLDGHVVGEQVMTPYDNVYPLDMHIDRAGVQGSLLARFGMAGEVSSLEGSFSVSQCREAPGACVLESVPYRLEIANWTWPSPVALKHWTVWITPELNAEVTLQFTADQNVEMDFLTAGLLIRTTSLSQGANLTRFAQGASVATVRIAPNMVLSLRPATPVQTGEIVLKGRFSSSNHHDVRYDGTLVAWRYLPSRTRGASP
;
A
#
# COMPACT_ATOMS: atom_id res chain seq x y z
N MET A 1 -60.63 -26.51 27.15
CA MET A 1 -61.38 -25.55 26.28
C MET A 1 -60.91 -25.87 24.85
N ARG A 2 -61.76 -26.26 23.87
CA ARG A 2 -62.73 -25.44 23.10
C ARG A 2 -62.08 -24.14 22.56
N GLY A 3 -62.06 -23.76 21.28
CA GLY A 3 -62.77 -24.24 20.06
C GLY A 3 -64.00 -23.37 19.74
N ASN A 4 -64.28 -22.87 18.52
CA ASN A 4 -63.78 -23.14 17.13
C ASN A 4 -63.14 -21.86 16.51
N ALA A 5 -62.59 -21.72 15.29
CA ALA A 5 -62.53 -22.45 13.99
C ALA A 5 -63.65 -22.18 12.93
N ALA A 6 -63.24 -21.71 11.72
CA ALA A 6 -64.03 -21.33 10.52
C ALA A 6 -65.00 -20.12 10.71
N THR A 7 -65.50 -19.38 9.69
CA THR A 7 -65.52 -19.48 8.21
C THR A 7 -65.22 -18.12 7.49
N ALA A 8 -65.26 -18.13 6.14
CA ALA A 8 -65.20 -17.02 5.18
C ALA A 8 -66.39 -16.00 5.27
N ASP A 9 -66.54 -14.94 4.45
CA ASP A 9 -66.04 -14.72 3.07
C ASP A 9 -66.08 -13.24 2.57
N ASP A 10 -65.59 -13.05 1.33
CA ASP A 10 -65.97 -12.04 0.30
C ASP A 10 -65.18 -10.70 0.09
N CYS A 11 -65.35 -10.17 -1.13
CA CYS A 11 -64.49 -9.33 -1.99
C CYS A 11 -63.92 -7.97 -1.51
N GLY A 12 -62.80 -7.59 -2.16
CA GLY A 12 -62.29 -6.21 -2.29
C GLY A 12 -61.02 -6.11 -3.17
N ASP A 13 -61.11 -5.46 -4.34
CA ASP A 13 -60.03 -5.35 -5.34
C ASP A 13 -58.76 -4.63 -4.86
N GLY A 14 -57.55 -5.08 -5.27
CA GLY A 14 -56.31 -4.52 -4.70
C GLY A 14 -54.92 -4.85 -5.30
N VAL A 15 -54.78 -5.05 -6.62
CA VAL A 15 -53.50 -4.94 -7.41
C VAL A 15 -52.25 -5.73 -6.94
N PRO A 16 -51.75 -6.73 -7.71
CA PRO A 16 -50.47 -7.41 -7.45
C PRO A 16 -49.22 -6.54 -7.74
N LEU A 17 -48.13 -6.82 -7.02
CA LEU A 17 -46.81 -6.18 -7.20
C LEU A 17 -46.16 -6.53 -8.56
N PRO A 18 -45.66 -5.55 -9.34
CA PRO A 18 -44.81 -5.83 -10.50
C PRO A 18 -43.36 -6.10 -10.07
N ILE A 19 -42.87 -7.30 -10.38
CA ILE A 19 -41.45 -7.66 -10.22
C ILE A 19 -40.60 -6.76 -11.13
N ARG A 20 -39.62 -6.05 -10.55
CA ARG A 20 -38.83 -5.04 -11.26
C ARG A 20 -37.75 -5.69 -12.14
N GLN A 21 -38.13 -6.10 -13.35
CA GLN A 21 -37.19 -6.60 -14.36
C GLN A 21 -36.18 -5.52 -14.81
N ALA A 22 -35.01 -5.96 -15.28
CA ALA A 22 -33.88 -5.09 -15.59
C ALA A 22 -34.15 -4.14 -16.78
N SER A 23 -33.86 -2.85 -16.60
CA SER A 23 -34.12 -1.78 -17.58
C SER A 23 -33.07 -1.73 -18.71
N LYS A 24 -32.94 -2.82 -19.49
CA LYS A 24 -32.07 -2.90 -20.66
C LYS A 24 -32.74 -2.26 -21.90
N GLY A 25 -32.90 -0.94 -21.91
CA GLY A 25 -33.69 -0.25 -22.94
C GLY A 25 -33.67 1.28 -22.93
N ARG A 26 -32.48 1.91 -23.05
CA ARG A 26 -32.37 3.38 -23.27
C ARG A 26 -31.46 3.82 -24.43
N GLY A 27 -30.60 2.95 -24.99
CA GLY A 27 -29.74 3.29 -26.13
C GLY A 27 -30.51 3.41 -27.47
N ASP A 28 -31.32 2.40 -27.79
CA ASP A 28 -32.07 2.28 -29.05
C ASP A 28 -32.91 3.51 -29.42
N ALA A 29 -33.50 4.20 -28.45
CA ALA A 29 -34.39 5.33 -28.71
C ALA A 29 -33.66 6.52 -29.34
N CYS A 30 -32.46 6.85 -28.85
CA CYS A 30 -31.66 7.95 -29.42
C CYS A 30 -31.09 7.57 -30.79
N LEU A 31 -30.61 6.33 -30.95
CA LEU A 31 -30.09 5.82 -32.24
C LEU A 31 -31.14 5.87 -33.35
N ARG A 32 -32.39 5.47 -33.05
CA ARG A 32 -33.49 5.52 -34.03
C ARG A 32 -33.88 6.96 -34.41
N TYR A 33 -33.82 7.90 -33.47
CA TYR A 33 -34.12 9.31 -33.74
C TYR A 33 -33.03 9.99 -34.60
N ALA A 34 -31.76 9.71 -34.32
CA ALA A 34 -30.64 10.21 -35.12
C ALA A 34 -30.67 9.66 -36.56
N ALA A 35 -30.89 8.35 -36.73
CA ALA A 35 -30.97 7.71 -38.04
C ALA A 35 -32.10 8.29 -38.91
N GLY A 36 -33.28 8.55 -38.33
CA GLY A 36 -34.42 9.15 -39.05
C GLY A 36 -34.16 10.57 -39.57
N LEU A 37 -33.30 11.34 -38.87
CA LEU A 37 -32.95 12.71 -39.26
C LEU A 37 -31.89 12.72 -40.37
N VAL A 38 -30.88 11.85 -40.28
CA VAL A 38 -29.84 11.67 -41.32
C VAL A 38 -30.45 11.25 -42.66
N CYS A 39 -31.37 10.27 -42.67
CA CYS A 39 -32.02 9.82 -43.91
C CYS A 39 -32.83 10.92 -44.63
N ARG A 40 -33.41 11.88 -43.89
CA ARG A 40 -34.15 13.01 -44.49
C ARG A 40 -33.23 14.01 -45.19
N VAL A 41 -32.03 14.25 -44.68
CA VAL A 41 -31.06 15.16 -45.31
C VAL A 41 -30.50 14.52 -46.59
N ILE A 42 -30.18 13.22 -46.56
CA ILE A 42 -29.63 12.48 -47.70
C ILE A 42 -30.61 12.48 -48.90
N ALA A 43 -31.90 12.23 -48.64
CA ALA A 43 -32.92 12.19 -49.69
C ALA A 43 -33.14 13.52 -50.42
N ALA A 44 -32.83 14.66 -49.78
CA ALA A 44 -33.00 15.99 -50.36
C ALA A 44 -31.77 16.48 -51.16
N ALA A 45 -30.59 15.89 -50.96
CA ALA A 45 -29.31 16.43 -51.45
C ALA A 45 -28.80 15.84 -52.77
N GLY A 46 -29.41 14.74 -53.28
CA GLY A 46 -29.09 14.17 -54.60
C GLY A 46 -27.64 13.68 -54.78
N MET A 47 -26.91 13.40 -53.70
CA MET A 47 -25.48 13.07 -53.75
C MET A 47 -25.19 11.63 -54.25
N PRO A 48 -24.12 11.41 -55.03
CA PRO A 48 -23.74 10.10 -55.53
C PRO A 48 -23.23 9.16 -54.41
N PRO A 49 -23.45 7.84 -54.53
CA PRO A 49 -23.32 6.89 -53.41
C PRO A 49 -21.91 6.76 -52.80
N ALA A 50 -20.85 7.14 -53.53
CA ALA A 50 -19.48 7.08 -53.03
C ALA A 50 -19.24 7.99 -51.80
N TRP A 51 -19.93 9.14 -51.71
CA TRP A 51 -19.75 10.09 -50.60
C TRP A 51 -20.49 9.65 -49.33
N LEU A 52 -21.56 8.86 -49.47
CA LEU A 52 -22.31 8.32 -48.32
C LEU A 52 -21.48 7.31 -47.51
N ALA A 53 -20.64 6.51 -48.18
CA ALA A 53 -19.72 5.60 -47.49
C ALA A 53 -18.72 6.36 -46.61
N ALA A 54 -18.12 7.44 -47.13
CA ALA A 54 -17.16 8.25 -46.39
C ALA A 54 -17.79 8.92 -45.15
N LEU A 55 -19.00 9.46 -45.28
CA LEU A 55 -19.71 10.10 -44.16
C LEU A 55 -20.11 9.08 -43.08
N LEU A 56 -20.57 7.89 -43.47
CA LEU A 56 -20.92 6.83 -42.53
C LEU A 56 -19.69 6.26 -41.80
N ILE A 57 -18.53 6.14 -42.46
CA ILE A 57 -17.27 5.75 -41.80
C ILE A 57 -16.85 6.78 -40.74
N LEU A 58 -17.05 8.08 -40.98
CA LEU A 58 -16.77 9.14 -40.02
C LEU A 58 -17.71 9.14 -38.80
N ILE A 59 -18.97 8.72 -38.97
CA ILE A 59 -19.98 8.68 -37.89
C ILE A 59 -19.96 7.32 -37.15
N ALA A 60 -19.47 6.26 -37.77
CA ALA A 60 -19.38 4.91 -37.21
C ALA A 60 -18.10 4.64 -36.39
N LEU A 61 -17.22 5.64 -36.22
CA LEU A 61 -16.19 5.60 -35.19
C LEU A 61 -16.88 5.70 -33.82
N PRO A 62 -16.86 4.65 -32.96
CA PRO A 62 -17.28 4.82 -31.59
C PRO A 62 -16.33 5.82 -30.94
N GLY A 63 -16.87 6.93 -30.45
CA GLY A 63 -16.16 7.81 -29.53
C GLY A 63 -15.86 7.01 -28.27
N ALA A 64 -14.69 6.36 -28.24
CA ALA A 64 -14.21 5.66 -27.06
C ALA A 64 -14.19 6.69 -25.92
N PRO A 65 -14.83 6.42 -24.77
CA PRO A 65 -14.49 7.20 -23.59
C PRO A 65 -12.99 7.04 -23.37
N ALA A 66 -12.32 8.13 -22.99
CA ALA A 66 -10.90 8.09 -22.68
C ALA A 66 -10.71 7.28 -21.38
N PHE A 67 -10.67 5.95 -21.51
CA PHE A 67 -10.20 5.05 -20.47
C PHE A 67 -8.79 5.51 -20.09
N GLY A 68 -8.59 5.81 -18.81
CA GLY A 68 -7.30 6.23 -18.29
C GLY A 68 -6.23 5.21 -18.68
N ALA A 69 -5.05 5.69 -19.08
CA ALA A 69 -4.03 4.86 -19.71
C ALA A 69 -3.71 3.62 -18.86
N GLU A 70 -3.99 2.44 -19.41
CA GLU A 70 -3.65 1.15 -18.79
C GLU A 70 -2.15 0.89 -18.98
N ILE A 71 -1.35 1.60 -18.19
CA ILE A 71 0.11 1.45 -18.15
C ILE A 71 0.39 0.10 -17.46
N ALA A 72 1.08 -0.79 -18.17
CA ALA A 72 1.53 -2.05 -17.60
C ALA A 72 2.48 -1.81 -16.41
N SER A 73 2.32 -2.56 -15.32
CA SER A 73 3.03 -2.29 -14.08
C SER A 73 4.54 -2.51 -14.19
N LEU A 74 5.29 -1.54 -13.67
CA LEU A 74 6.74 -1.49 -13.81
C LEU A 74 7.44 -2.37 -12.77
N GLN A 75 8.20 -3.37 -13.23
CA GLN A 75 9.11 -4.13 -12.38
C GLN A 75 10.31 -3.25 -12.00
N VAL A 76 10.56 -3.07 -10.69
CA VAL A 76 11.63 -2.20 -10.17
C VAL A 76 12.61 -2.95 -9.26
N GLU A 77 13.90 -2.60 -9.32
CA GLU A 77 14.91 -3.17 -8.41
C GLU A 77 15.05 -2.34 -7.12
N PRO A 78 14.98 -2.95 -5.92
CA PRO A 78 15.25 -2.27 -4.66
C PRO A 78 16.64 -1.60 -4.62
N GLY A 79 16.64 -0.31 -4.30
CA GLY A 79 17.82 0.58 -4.32
C GLY A 79 17.93 1.48 -5.56
N VAL A 80 17.13 1.26 -6.60
CA VAL A 80 17.09 2.13 -7.79
C VAL A 80 15.95 3.15 -7.66
N PRO A 81 16.20 4.47 -7.80
CA PRO A 81 15.14 5.47 -7.84
C PRO A 81 14.42 5.43 -9.19
N VAL A 82 13.10 5.58 -9.16
CA VAL A 82 12.22 5.52 -10.33
C VAL A 82 11.37 6.78 -10.39
N GLU A 83 11.09 7.25 -11.61
CA GLU A 83 10.32 8.46 -11.87
C GLU A 83 9.29 8.18 -12.98
N GLN A 84 8.06 8.67 -12.81
CA GLN A 84 6.95 8.48 -13.74
C GLN A 84 6.10 9.76 -13.81
N HIS A 85 5.54 10.06 -14.99
CA HIS A 85 4.78 11.29 -15.24
C HIS A 85 3.29 11.01 -15.48
N TYR A 86 2.43 11.86 -14.89
CA TYR A 86 0.98 11.75 -14.84
C TYR A 86 0.36 13.13 -15.11
N GLY A 87 0.44 13.60 -16.37
CA GLY A 87 0.10 14.99 -16.69
C GLY A 87 1.09 15.96 -16.04
N ALA A 88 0.59 17.00 -15.37
CA ALA A 88 1.39 17.95 -14.59
C ALA A 88 2.08 17.35 -13.33
N MET A 89 1.71 16.13 -12.93
CA MET A 89 2.32 15.44 -11.79
C MET A 89 3.52 14.58 -12.21
N THR A 90 4.61 14.65 -11.46
CA THR A 90 5.69 13.66 -11.50
C THR A 90 5.77 12.93 -10.17
N LEU A 91 5.66 11.60 -10.23
CA LEU A 91 5.83 10.71 -9.09
C LEU A 91 7.24 10.13 -9.12
N ARG A 92 8.04 10.43 -8.10
CA ARG A 92 9.35 9.80 -7.90
C ARG A 92 9.30 8.92 -6.66
N PHE A 93 9.87 7.72 -6.74
CA PHE A 93 9.93 6.80 -5.60
C PHE A 93 11.22 5.98 -5.57
N LEU A 94 11.56 5.47 -4.38
CA LEU A 94 12.71 4.61 -4.13
C LEU A 94 12.31 3.51 -3.16
N VAL A 95 12.34 2.26 -3.62
CA VAL A 95 12.20 1.07 -2.78
C VAL A 95 13.53 0.85 -2.04
N GLN A 96 13.51 0.83 -0.70
CA GLN A 96 14.72 0.76 0.12
C GLN A 96 15.33 -0.66 0.14
N LYS A 97 16.60 -0.82 -0.24
CA LYS A 97 17.20 -2.16 -0.46
C LYS A 97 17.33 -3.03 0.80
N GLN A 98 17.49 -2.42 1.98
CA GLN A 98 17.72 -3.13 3.25
C GLN A 98 16.53 -3.10 4.21
N VAL A 99 15.59 -2.18 4.01
CA VAL A 99 14.46 -1.92 4.92
C VAL A 99 13.16 -2.02 4.14
N ALA A 100 12.11 -2.60 4.72
CA ALA A 100 10.77 -2.64 4.14
C ALA A 100 10.14 -1.23 4.14
N ALA A 101 10.57 -0.38 3.20
CA ALA A 101 10.12 0.99 3.05
C ALA A 101 10.16 1.44 1.58
N VAL A 102 9.28 2.37 1.23
CA VAL A 102 9.30 3.08 -0.05
C VAL A 102 9.28 4.58 0.24
N ASN A 103 10.35 5.28 -0.11
CA ASN A 103 10.36 6.73 -0.09
C ASN A 103 9.61 7.21 -1.34
N VAL A 104 8.65 8.12 -1.17
CA VAL A 104 7.88 8.71 -2.27
C VAL A 104 7.95 10.24 -2.19
N SER A 105 8.27 10.87 -3.31
CA SER A 105 8.28 12.33 -3.49
C SER A 105 7.35 12.69 -4.64
N VAL A 106 6.37 13.56 -4.38
CA VAL A 106 5.40 14.04 -5.37
C VAL A 106 5.80 15.44 -5.81
N PHE A 107 5.88 15.61 -7.13
CA PHE A 107 6.15 16.89 -7.79
C PHE A 107 4.92 17.32 -8.59
N LEU A 108 4.61 18.61 -8.58
CA LEU A 108 3.66 19.26 -9.49
C LEU A 108 4.39 20.43 -10.17
N ASP A 109 4.26 20.56 -11.49
CA ASP A 109 4.93 21.60 -12.30
C ASP A 109 6.45 21.74 -12.02
N GLY A 110 7.11 20.62 -11.68
CA GLY A 110 8.55 20.54 -11.36
C GLY A 110 8.93 20.85 -9.91
N HIS A 111 7.98 21.27 -9.06
CA HIS A 111 8.21 21.56 -7.65
C HIS A 111 7.78 20.40 -6.74
N VAL A 112 8.61 20.05 -5.75
CA VAL A 112 8.20 19.08 -4.69
C VAL A 112 7.06 19.69 -3.89
N VAL A 113 5.93 18.99 -3.82
CA VAL A 113 4.73 19.39 -3.06
C VAL A 113 4.45 18.51 -1.85
N GLY A 114 5.07 17.32 -1.77
CA GLY A 114 4.99 16.48 -0.58
C GLY A 114 5.82 15.20 -0.68
N GLU A 115 6.31 14.71 0.46
CA GLU A 115 7.11 13.47 0.57
C GLU A 115 6.62 12.60 1.74
N GLN A 116 6.61 11.28 1.57
CA GLN A 116 6.33 10.32 2.64
C GLN A 116 7.21 9.06 2.51
N VAL A 117 7.61 8.48 3.64
CA VAL A 117 8.25 7.16 3.71
C VAL A 117 7.19 6.14 4.08
N MET A 118 6.67 5.43 3.08
CA MET A 118 5.67 4.38 3.26
C MET A 118 6.34 3.12 3.84
N THR A 119 5.69 2.45 4.79
CA THR A 119 6.18 1.24 5.46
C THR A 119 5.05 0.24 5.69
N PRO A 120 5.29 -1.05 6.03
CA PRO A 120 4.24 -1.99 6.38
C PRO A 120 3.29 -1.59 7.53
N TYR A 121 3.65 -0.58 8.32
CA TYR A 121 2.80 0.00 9.39
C TYR A 121 2.04 1.27 8.97
N ASP A 122 2.55 1.97 7.98
CA ASP A 122 2.04 3.24 7.45
C ASP A 122 2.16 3.18 5.93
N ASN A 123 1.23 2.44 5.31
CA ASN A 123 1.36 1.96 3.93
C ASN A 123 0.45 2.70 2.95
N VAL A 124 -0.14 3.82 3.36
CA VAL A 124 -1.03 4.66 2.55
C VAL A 124 -0.53 6.10 2.61
N TYR A 125 -0.28 6.69 1.44
CA TYR A 125 0.02 8.12 1.30
C TYR A 125 -1.25 8.79 0.74
N PRO A 126 -2.04 9.51 1.57
CA PRO A 126 -3.14 10.32 1.08
C PRO A 126 -2.58 11.51 0.30
N LEU A 127 -3.06 11.70 -0.93
CA LEU A 127 -2.70 12.82 -1.78
C LEU A 127 -3.82 13.86 -1.70
N ASP A 128 -3.49 15.08 -1.27
CA ASP A 128 -4.36 16.25 -1.35
C ASP A 128 -3.46 17.49 -1.43
N MET A 129 -2.92 17.75 -2.63
CA MET A 129 -1.86 18.73 -2.88
C MET A 129 -2.19 19.58 -4.11
N HIS A 130 -1.88 20.88 -4.04
CA HIS A 130 -2.03 21.81 -5.15
C HIS A 130 -0.87 22.80 -5.21
N ILE A 131 -0.51 23.25 -6.42
CA ILE A 131 0.38 24.39 -6.65
C ILE A 131 -0.11 25.14 -7.90
N ASP A 132 -0.23 26.46 -7.81
CA ASP A 132 -0.68 27.39 -8.86
C ASP A 132 -1.89 26.95 -9.72
N ARG A 133 -1.64 26.09 -10.71
CA ARG A 133 -2.60 25.63 -11.72
C ARG A 133 -2.72 24.11 -11.83
N ALA A 134 -2.00 23.37 -11.00
CA ALA A 134 -1.97 21.91 -10.95
C ALA A 134 -2.34 21.38 -9.56
N GLY A 135 -2.87 20.16 -9.50
CA GLY A 135 -3.20 19.49 -8.24
C GLY A 135 -3.29 17.98 -8.38
N VAL A 136 -3.19 17.28 -7.26
CA VAL A 136 -3.42 15.83 -7.18
C VAL A 136 -4.23 15.49 -5.93
N GLN A 137 -5.26 14.68 -6.10
CA GLN A 137 -6.13 14.23 -5.01
C GLN A 137 -6.40 12.71 -5.11
N GLY A 138 -6.31 11.99 -3.99
CA GLY A 138 -6.56 10.54 -3.91
C GLY A 138 -5.62 9.85 -2.93
N SER A 139 -5.06 8.69 -3.30
CA SER A 139 -4.03 8.03 -2.51
C SER A 139 -3.09 7.14 -3.31
N LEU A 140 -1.94 6.84 -2.69
CA LEU A 140 -1.07 5.72 -3.03
C LEU A 140 -1.16 4.66 -1.93
N LEU A 141 -1.08 3.39 -2.31
CA LEU A 141 -1.09 2.22 -1.43
C LEU A 141 0.13 1.35 -1.72
N ALA A 142 1.01 1.19 -0.74
CA ALA A 142 2.12 0.23 -0.83
C ALA A 142 1.68 -1.11 -0.22
N ARG A 143 1.78 -2.21 -0.97
CA ARG A 143 1.62 -3.57 -0.45
C ARG A 143 2.98 -4.24 -0.35
N PHE A 144 3.50 -4.33 0.86
CA PHE A 144 4.73 -5.06 1.13
C PHE A 144 4.46 -6.57 1.20
N GLY A 145 5.06 -7.34 0.29
CA GLY A 145 5.23 -8.79 0.37
C GLY A 145 6.54 -9.15 1.08
N MET A 146 6.67 -10.39 1.55
CA MET A 146 7.87 -10.87 2.25
C MET A 146 9.02 -11.21 1.28
N ALA A 147 10.15 -11.71 1.80
CA ALA A 147 11.23 -12.27 0.98
C ALA A 147 10.70 -13.29 -0.05
N GLY A 148 11.02 -13.08 -1.33
CA GLY A 148 10.51 -13.91 -2.44
C GLY A 148 9.03 -13.73 -2.81
N GLU A 149 8.27 -12.86 -2.14
CA GLU A 149 6.91 -12.48 -2.55
C GLU A 149 6.89 -11.15 -3.30
N VAL A 150 5.87 -10.96 -4.15
CA VAL A 150 5.64 -9.70 -4.87
C VAL A 150 5.11 -8.63 -3.91
N SER A 151 5.74 -7.47 -3.96
CA SER A 151 5.27 -6.22 -3.39
C SER A 151 4.77 -5.29 -4.52
N SER A 152 3.83 -4.41 -4.24
CA SER A 152 3.27 -3.44 -5.19
C SER A 152 3.21 -2.02 -4.63
N LEU A 153 3.24 -1.04 -5.52
CA LEU A 153 2.79 0.33 -5.30
C LEU A 153 1.59 0.58 -6.21
N GLU A 154 0.44 0.88 -5.62
CA GLU A 154 -0.83 1.11 -6.32
C GLU A 154 -1.25 2.57 -6.19
N GLY A 155 -1.76 3.15 -7.27
CA GLY A 155 -2.30 4.50 -7.31
C GLY A 155 -3.81 4.51 -7.51
N SER A 156 -4.50 5.41 -6.82
CA SER A 156 -5.91 5.74 -7.04
C SER A 156 -6.13 7.23 -6.80
N PHE A 157 -5.79 8.05 -7.78
CA PHE A 157 -5.78 9.50 -7.68
C PHE A 157 -6.22 10.18 -8.98
N SER A 158 -6.66 11.43 -8.91
CA SER A 158 -6.86 12.31 -10.07
C SER A 158 -5.82 13.42 -10.07
N VAL A 159 -5.24 13.70 -11.23
CA VAL A 159 -4.40 14.88 -11.46
C VAL A 159 -5.23 15.92 -12.19
N SER A 160 -5.28 17.14 -11.65
CA SER A 160 -5.94 18.28 -12.25
C SER A 160 -4.91 19.29 -12.76
N GLN A 161 -5.20 19.91 -13.90
CA GLN A 161 -4.32 20.91 -14.53
C GLN A 161 -5.15 21.94 -15.31
N CYS A 162 -4.78 23.22 -15.24
CA CYS A 162 -5.35 24.23 -16.13
C CYS A 162 -4.88 24.00 -17.57
N ARG A 163 -5.80 23.64 -18.45
CA ARG A 163 -5.60 23.77 -19.89
C ARG A 163 -5.92 25.20 -20.30
N GLU A 164 -4.97 25.86 -20.94
CA GLU A 164 -5.18 27.22 -21.43
C GLU A 164 -6.12 27.23 -22.64
N ALA A 165 -7.33 27.74 -22.43
CA ALA A 165 -8.21 28.21 -23.49
C ALA A 165 -8.06 29.73 -23.63
N PRO A 166 -8.41 30.33 -24.79
CA PRO A 166 -8.28 31.79 -24.99
C PRO A 166 -9.05 32.58 -23.93
N GLY A 167 -8.33 33.19 -22.99
CA GLY A 167 -8.87 34.01 -21.90
C GLY A 167 -9.36 33.25 -20.65
N ALA A 168 -9.21 31.92 -20.57
CA ALA A 168 -9.64 31.14 -19.40
C ALA A 168 -8.80 29.88 -19.14
N CYS A 169 -8.52 29.60 -17.86
CA CYS A 169 -8.18 28.24 -17.44
C CYS A 169 -9.46 27.38 -17.48
N VAL A 170 -9.39 26.25 -18.16
CA VAL A 170 -10.33 25.13 -17.94
C VAL A 170 -9.58 24.06 -17.15
N LEU A 171 -10.06 23.73 -15.95
CA LEU A 171 -9.46 22.69 -15.13
C LEU A 171 -9.82 21.31 -15.70
N GLU A 172 -8.86 20.67 -16.37
CA GLU A 172 -8.98 19.30 -16.85
C GLU A 172 -8.48 18.35 -15.74
N SER A 173 -9.31 17.38 -15.35
CA SER A 173 -8.99 16.43 -14.27
C SER A 173 -9.00 15.01 -14.81
N VAL A 174 -7.86 14.33 -14.76
CA VAL A 174 -7.63 13.00 -15.32
C VAL A 174 -7.51 11.98 -14.19
N PRO A 175 -8.41 10.98 -14.11
CA PRO A 175 -8.32 9.93 -13.10
C PRO A 175 -7.32 8.83 -13.50
N TYR A 176 -6.48 8.43 -12.55
CA TYR A 176 -5.52 7.35 -12.67
C TYR A 176 -5.80 6.28 -11.60
N ARG A 177 -5.93 5.02 -12.04
CA ARG A 177 -6.06 3.87 -11.14
C ARG A 177 -5.30 2.68 -11.70
N LEU A 178 -4.13 2.40 -11.15
CA LEU A 178 -3.19 1.42 -11.69
C LEU A 178 -2.23 0.86 -10.62
N GLU A 179 -1.63 -0.27 -10.94
CA GLU A 179 -0.41 -0.75 -10.27
C GLU A 179 0.79 -0.01 -10.89
N ILE A 180 1.33 0.97 -10.15
CA ILE A 180 2.40 1.89 -10.59
C ILE A 180 3.70 1.13 -10.80
N ALA A 181 4.01 0.24 -9.86
CA ALA A 181 5.21 -0.59 -9.86
C ALA A 181 5.05 -1.83 -8.97
N ASN A 182 5.88 -2.83 -9.24
CA ASN A 182 5.99 -4.05 -8.45
C ASN A 182 7.47 -4.46 -8.29
N TRP A 183 7.78 -5.17 -7.21
CA TRP A 183 9.14 -5.63 -6.91
C TRP A 183 9.11 -6.91 -6.06
N THR A 184 10.24 -7.60 -6.00
CA THR A 184 10.45 -8.72 -5.06
C THR A 184 11.69 -8.45 -4.20
N TRP A 185 11.69 -8.96 -2.98
CA TRP A 185 12.84 -8.84 -2.07
C TRP A 185 13.77 -10.06 -2.24
N PRO A 186 15.06 -9.87 -2.59
CA PRO A 186 16.00 -10.98 -2.85
C PRO A 186 16.51 -11.66 -1.57
N SER A 187 16.30 -11.04 -0.41
CA SER A 187 16.65 -11.54 0.91
C SER A 187 15.55 -11.17 1.91
N PRO A 188 15.56 -11.70 3.15
CA PRO A 188 14.92 -11.02 4.26
C PRO A 188 15.37 -9.56 4.31
N VAL A 189 14.41 -8.65 4.49
CA VAL A 189 14.66 -7.21 4.71
C VAL A 189 14.30 -6.86 6.14
N ALA A 190 14.94 -5.83 6.70
CA ALA A 190 14.58 -5.32 8.02
C ALA A 190 13.21 -4.63 7.93
N LEU A 191 12.24 -5.04 8.75
CA LEU A 191 11.04 -4.24 8.99
C LEU A 191 11.40 -2.97 9.76
N LYS A 192 12.31 -3.09 10.74
CA LYS A 192 12.91 -1.97 11.47
C LYS A 192 14.20 -2.38 12.17
N HIS A 193 15.11 -1.42 12.36
CA HIS A 193 16.34 -1.56 13.15
C HIS A 193 16.35 -0.54 14.30
N TRP A 194 17.00 -0.90 15.41
CA TRP A 194 17.23 -0.05 16.58
C TRP A 194 18.62 -0.31 17.16
N THR A 195 19.25 0.72 17.73
CA THR A 195 20.47 0.58 18.54
C THR A 195 20.17 0.95 19.98
N VAL A 196 20.45 0.06 20.93
CA VAL A 196 20.17 0.24 22.36
C VAL A 196 21.47 0.17 23.15
N TRP A 197 21.89 1.28 23.75
CA TRP A 197 23.07 1.33 24.61
C TRP A 197 22.75 0.77 25.99
N ILE A 198 23.51 -0.25 26.41
CA ILE A 198 23.34 -0.98 27.68
C ILE A 198 24.41 -0.53 28.68
N THR A 199 25.62 -0.22 28.19
CA THR A 199 26.64 0.58 28.87
C THR A 199 27.22 1.60 27.87
N PRO A 200 28.12 2.52 28.28
CA PRO A 200 28.87 3.36 27.34
C PRO A 200 29.72 2.55 26.34
N GLU A 201 30.09 1.31 26.68
CA GLU A 201 30.93 0.44 25.86
C GLU A 201 30.14 -0.65 25.10
N LEU A 202 28.98 -1.08 25.62
CA LEU A 202 28.15 -2.20 25.15
C LEU A 202 26.82 -1.71 24.57
N ASN A 203 26.58 -1.98 23.28
CA ASN A 203 25.29 -1.80 22.62
C ASN A 203 24.67 -3.13 22.17
N ALA A 204 23.34 -3.15 22.09
CA ALA A 204 22.58 -4.15 21.35
C ALA A 204 21.99 -3.50 20.10
N GLU A 205 22.34 -4.02 18.93
CA GLU A 205 21.64 -3.73 17.68
C GLU A 205 20.52 -4.74 17.50
N VAL A 206 19.32 -4.27 17.19
CA VAL A 206 18.10 -5.08 17.14
C VAL A 206 17.45 -4.90 15.77
N THR A 207 17.36 -5.97 15.00
CA THR A 207 16.82 -5.99 13.63
C THR A 207 15.59 -6.91 13.59
N LEU A 208 14.40 -6.31 13.53
CA LEU A 208 13.16 -7.04 13.29
C LEU A 208 13.10 -7.39 11.80
N GLN A 209 13.19 -8.67 11.47
CA GLN A 209 13.17 -9.17 10.09
C GLN A 209 11.72 -9.23 9.57
N PHE A 210 11.50 -8.85 8.32
CA PHE A 210 10.19 -8.92 7.66
C PHE A 210 9.96 -10.31 7.07
N THR A 211 9.69 -11.28 7.94
CA THR A 211 9.47 -12.70 7.62
C THR A 211 8.15 -13.21 8.21
N ALA A 212 7.67 -14.36 7.71
CA ALA A 212 6.37 -14.93 8.08
C ALA A 212 6.24 -15.22 9.59
N ASP A 213 7.32 -15.70 10.21
CA ASP A 213 7.38 -16.08 11.63
C ASP A 213 7.86 -14.93 12.55
N GLN A 214 7.96 -13.70 12.01
CA GLN A 214 8.49 -12.49 12.65
C GLN A 214 9.72 -12.72 13.52
N ASN A 215 10.85 -13.02 12.88
CA ASN A 215 12.12 -13.14 13.58
C ASN A 215 12.68 -11.77 13.97
N VAL A 216 13.24 -11.66 15.17
CA VAL A 216 14.15 -10.59 15.54
C VAL A 216 15.55 -11.16 15.70
N GLU A 217 16.47 -10.60 14.94
CA GLU A 217 17.89 -10.81 15.09
C GLU A 217 18.45 -9.68 15.96
N MET A 218 19.34 -10.03 16.89
CA MET A 218 19.93 -9.06 17.79
C MET A 218 21.40 -9.37 18.04
N ASP A 219 22.23 -8.38 17.78
CA ASP A 219 23.68 -8.43 17.91
C ASP A 219 24.12 -7.63 19.13
N PHE A 220 24.89 -8.24 20.02
CA PHE A 220 25.61 -7.51 21.06
C PHE A 220 26.98 -7.11 20.53
N LEU A 221 27.31 -5.81 20.62
CA LEU A 221 28.59 -5.26 20.19
C LEU A 221 29.28 -4.52 21.35
N THR A 222 30.60 -4.60 21.43
CA THR A 222 31.42 -3.76 22.32
C THR A 222 32.33 -2.88 21.47
N ALA A 223 32.17 -1.55 21.58
CA ALA A 223 32.89 -0.58 20.75
C ALA A 223 32.87 -0.92 19.24
N GLY A 224 31.73 -1.40 18.73
CA GLY A 224 31.56 -1.81 17.33
C GLY A 224 32.06 -3.22 16.96
N LEU A 225 32.63 -3.99 17.91
CA LEU A 225 33.02 -5.38 17.68
C LEU A 225 31.89 -6.33 18.08
N LEU A 226 31.41 -7.15 17.15
CA LEU A 226 30.40 -8.18 17.39
C LEU A 226 30.87 -9.21 18.44
N ILE A 227 30.10 -9.31 19.52
CA ILE A 227 30.32 -10.26 20.61
C ILE A 227 29.52 -11.54 20.36
N ARG A 228 28.22 -11.39 20.04
CA ARG A 228 27.28 -12.50 19.83
C ARG A 228 25.96 -12.02 19.22
N THR A 229 25.57 -12.66 18.13
CA THR A 229 24.22 -12.66 17.56
C THR A 229 23.27 -13.55 18.38
N THR A 230 21.99 -13.22 18.43
CA THR A 230 20.92 -14.06 18.98
C THR A 230 19.61 -13.79 18.23
N SER A 231 18.96 -14.87 17.77
CA SER A 231 17.70 -14.79 17.03
C SER A 231 16.53 -15.27 17.90
N LEU A 232 15.38 -14.61 17.76
CA LEU A 232 14.11 -14.88 18.43
C LEU A 232 12.98 -14.88 17.40
N SER A 233 12.28 -16.00 17.17
CA SER A 233 11.04 -16.03 16.38
C SER A 233 9.81 -15.65 17.21
N GLN A 234 8.68 -15.35 16.58
CA GLN A 234 7.42 -15.05 17.27
C GLN A 234 6.99 -16.16 18.25
N GLY A 235 6.52 -15.75 19.43
CA GLY A 235 6.04 -16.65 20.48
C GLY A 235 6.62 -16.31 21.85
N ALA A 236 6.35 -17.18 22.83
CA ALA A 236 6.88 -17.06 24.20
C ALA A 236 8.35 -17.54 24.29
N ASN A 237 9.22 -16.96 23.46
CA ASN A 237 10.59 -17.42 23.26
C ASN A 237 11.59 -16.82 24.26
N LEU A 238 12.49 -17.68 24.74
CA LEU A 238 13.45 -17.41 25.80
C LEU A 238 14.83 -17.96 25.40
N THR A 239 15.82 -17.08 25.23
CA THR A 239 17.21 -17.48 24.95
C THR A 239 18.10 -17.19 26.15
N ARG A 240 18.99 -18.14 26.48
CA ARG A 240 19.99 -17.97 27.55
C ARG A 240 21.41 -17.86 26.99
N PHE A 241 22.21 -17.01 27.61
CA PHE A 241 23.64 -16.89 27.34
C PHE A 241 24.39 -18.00 28.09
N ALA A 242 24.51 -19.16 27.44
CA ALA A 242 25.07 -20.39 28.02
C ALA A 242 26.53 -20.24 28.53
N GLN A 243 27.28 -19.30 27.97
CA GLN A 243 28.61 -18.89 28.43
C GLN A 243 28.67 -17.36 28.48
N GLY A 244 29.40 -16.82 29.45
CA GLY A 244 29.64 -15.38 29.53
C GLY A 244 30.64 -14.96 28.47
N ALA A 245 30.25 -14.05 27.58
CA ALA A 245 31.13 -13.56 26.53
C ALA A 245 32.06 -12.45 27.05
N SER A 246 33.32 -12.47 26.64
CA SER A 246 34.35 -11.52 27.07
C SER A 246 35.10 -11.01 25.86
N VAL A 247 34.91 -9.75 25.50
CA VAL A 247 35.60 -9.06 24.40
C VAL A 247 36.05 -7.69 24.91
N ALA A 248 37.32 -7.36 24.70
CA ALA A 248 37.97 -6.19 25.31
C ALA A 248 37.77 -6.15 26.85
N THR A 249 37.41 -4.99 27.41
CA THR A 249 37.21 -4.80 28.86
C THR A 249 35.85 -5.30 29.36
N VAL A 250 34.88 -5.54 28.47
CA VAL A 250 33.50 -5.90 28.83
C VAL A 250 33.34 -7.41 28.98
N ARG A 251 32.76 -7.82 30.10
CA ARG A 251 32.37 -9.19 30.43
C ARG A 251 30.86 -9.27 30.60
N ILE A 252 30.20 -9.99 29.70
CA ILE A 252 28.79 -10.37 29.77
C ILE A 252 28.67 -11.59 30.70
N ALA A 253 27.77 -11.56 31.68
CA ALA A 253 27.62 -12.68 32.60
C ALA A 253 27.03 -13.94 31.93
N PRO A 254 27.42 -15.15 32.32
CA PRO A 254 26.68 -16.36 31.94
C PRO A 254 25.26 -16.31 32.54
N ASN A 255 24.31 -16.97 31.87
CA ASN A 255 22.88 -17.01 32.23
C ASN A 255 22.12 -15.67 32.10
N MET A 256 22.63 -14.69 31.33
CA MET A 256 21.75 -13.60 30.87
C MET A 256 20.58 -14.18 30.07
N VAL A 257 19.39 -13.64 30.31
CA VAL A 257 18.13 -14.10 29.73
C VAL A 257 17.59 -13.00 28.82
N LEU A 258 17.31 -13.38 27.57
CA LEU A 258 16.58 -12.59 26.61
C LEU A 258 15.20 -13.23 26.42
N SER A 259 14.12 -12.46 26.46
CA SER A 259 12.78 -12.97 26.17
C SER A 259 12.04 -12.11 25.16
N LEU A 260 11.49 -12.76 24.13
CA LEU A 260 10.44 -12.15 23.31
C LEU A 260 9.10 -12.26 24.04
N ARG A 261 8.32 -11.18 24.03
CA ARG A 261 6.98 -11.16 24.62
C ARG A 261 5.95 -10.59 23.65
N PRO A 262 5.14 -11.43 23.00
CA PRO A 262 3.92 -11.00 22.34
C PRO A 262 2.84 -10.65 23.38
N ALA A 263 2.45 -9.38 23.43
CA ALA A 263 1.56 -8.84 24.43
C ALA A 263 0.09 -8.80 23.96
N THR A 264 -0.72 -9.76 24.44
CA THR A 264 -2.20 -9.80 24.38
C THR A 264 -2.82 -9.94 22.97
N PRO A 265 -4.12 -10.23 22.78
CA PRO A 265 -4.70 -10.58 21.46
C PRO A 265 -4.67 -9.52 20.33
N VAL A 266 -3.99 -8.38 20.50
CA VAL A 266 -3.90 -7.28 19.51
C VAL A 266 -2.42 -6.91 19.30
N GLN A 267 -1.57 -7.94 19.14
CA GLN A 267 -0.21 -7.99 19.68
C GLN A 267 0.70 -6.79 19.36
N THR A 268 1.12 -6.09 20.41
CA THR A 268 2.45 -5.46 20.46
C THR A 268 3.50 -6.50 20.84
N GLY A 269 4.74 -6.30 20.42
CA GLY A 269 5.90 -7.11 20.80
C GLY A 269 6.89 -6.31 21.61
N GLU A 270 7.55 -6.95 22.57
CA GLU A 270 8.72 -6.40 23.24
C GLU A 270 9.84 -7.43 23.39
N ILE A 271 11.09 -6.96 23.43
CA ILE A 271 12.26 -7.75 23.83
C ILE A 271 12.73 -7.26 25.19
N VAL A 272 12.68 -8.16 26.17
CA VAL A 272 13.14 -7.91 27.53
C VAL A 272 14.49 -8.58 27.73
N LEU A 273 15.46 -7.82 28.26
CA LEU A 273 16.77 -8.29 28.67
C LEU A 273 16.84 -8.30 30.20
N LYS A 274 17.27 -9.43 30.77
CA LYS A 274 17.59 -9.57 32.19
C LYS A 274 18.99 -10.14 32.35
N GLY A 275 19.90 -9.36 32.94
CA GLY A 275 21.30 -9.73 32.97
C GLY A 275 22.22 -8.84 33.80
N ARG A 276 23.51 -9.15 33.73
CA ARG A 276 24.58 -8.39 34.38
C ARG A 276 25.81 -8.34 33.50
N PHE A 277 26.55 -7.26 33.61
CA PHE A 277 27.78 -7.01 32.88
C PHE A 277 28.76 -6.26 33.76
N SER A 278 30.02 -6.32 33.36
CA SER A 278 31.10 -5.60 34.03
C SER A 278 32.13 -5.14 33.02
N SER A 279 32.61 -3.91 33.14
CA SER A 279 33.79 -3.40 32.45
C SER A 279 34.89 -3.05 33.46
N SER A 280 36.04 -2.58 32.96
CA SER A 280 37.10 -1.98 33.79
C SER A 280 36.62 -0.76 34.58
N ASN A 281 35.59 -0.08 34.08
CA ASN A 281 35.12 1.21 34.60
C ASN A 281 33.81 1.06 35.40
N HIS A 282 33.07 -0.03 35.16
CA HIS A 282 31.73 -0.27 35.71
C HIS A 282 31.58 -1.73 36.16
N HIS A 283 31.67 -2.02 37.47
CA HIS A 283 31.62 -3.39 38.02
C HIS A 283 30.19 -3.80 38.48
N ASP A 284 29.80 -5.07 38.25
CA ASP A 284 28.46 -5.69 38.52
C ASP A 284 27.24 -4.79 38.23
N VAL A 285 27.23 -4.10 37.08
CA VAL A 285 26.05 -3.37 36.64
C VAL A 285 24.99 -4.35 36.14
N ARG A 286 23.73 -4.09 36.50
CA ARG A 286 22.59 -4.99 36.28
C ARG A 286 21.56 -4.31 35.39
N TYR A 287 20.97 -5.07 34.49
CA TYR A 287 19.90 -4.60 33.60
C TYR A 287 18.72 -5.57 33.67
N ASP A 288 17.52 -5.02 33.77
CA ASP A 288 16.25 -5.75 33.90
C ASP A 288 15.16 -4.86 33.30
N GLY A 289 14.90 -5.00 32.00
CA GLY A 289 14.05 -4.06 31.27
C GLY A 289 13.90 -4.37 29.79
N THR A 290 13.07 -3.57 29.13
CA THR A 290 12.75 -3.70 27.69
C THR A 290 13.78 -2.96 26.84
N LEU A 291 14.40 -3.66 25.90
CA LEU A 291 15.32 -3.08 24.91
C LEU A 291 14.53 -2.31 23.83
N VAL A 292 13.52 -2.96 23.24
CA VAL A 292 12.67 -2.40 22.18
C VAL A 292 11.24 -2.92 22.29
N ALA A 293 10.29 -2.13 21.76
CA ALA A 293 8.89 -2.52 21.58
C ALA A 293 8.36 -2.10 20.20
N TRP A 294 7.45 -2.89 19.63
CA TRP A 294 6.86 -2.70 18.29
C TRP A 294 5.43 -3.27 18.23
N ARG A 295 4.82 -3.26 17.03
CA ARG A 295 3.52 -3.91 16.74
C ARG A 295 3.77 -5.14 15.87
N TYR A 296 3.18 -6.29 16.20
CA TYR A 296 3.20 -7.40 15.23
C TYR A 296 2.40 -7.01 14.00
N LEU A 297 2.84 -7.49 12.84
CA LEU A 297 2.00 -7.52 11.65
C LEU A 297 1.33 -8.89 11.64
N PRO A 298 0.00 -8.99 11.46
CA PRO A 298 -0.64 -10.28 11.32
C PRO A 298 -0.07 -11.00 10.10
N SER A 299 0.18 -12.31 10.23
CA SER A 299 0.60 -13.12 9.09
C SER A 299 -0.49 -13.05 8.01
N ARG A 300 -0.09 -12.74 6.76
CA ARG A 300 -1.01 -12.70 5.62
C ARG A 300 -1.49 -14.12 5.30
N THR A 301 -2.58 -14.55 5.93
CA THR A 301 -3.33 -15.73 5.51
C THR A 301 -3.74 -15.55 4.05
N ARG A 302 -3.16 -16.35 3.15
CA ARG A 302 -3.54 -16.36 1.72
C ARG A 302 -4.99 -16.88 1.61
N GLY A 303 -5.96 -15.99 1.51
CA GLY A 303 -7.37 -16.35 1.42
C GLY A 303 -8.23 -15.16 1.00
N ALA A 304 -9.05 -15.40 -0.04
CA ALA A 304 -10.12 -14.54 -0.56
C ALA A 304 -9.75 -13.09 -0.95
N SER A 305 -9.77 -12.81 -2.26
CA SER A 305 -10.31 -11.52 -2.72
C SER A 305 -11.79 -11.42 -2.33
N PRO A 306 -12.32 -10.21 -2.07
CA PRO A 306 -13.76 -9.97 -2.00
C PRO A 306 -14.42 -10.08 -3.39
#